data_AF-A0A9E6DSQ3-F1
#
_entry.id   AF-A0A9E6DSQ3-F1
#
_cell.length_a   1.000
_cell.length_b   1.000
_cell.length_c   1.000
_cell.angle_alpha   90.00
_cell.angle_beta   90.00
_cell.angle_gamma   90.00
#
_symmetry.space_group_name_H-M   'P 1'
#
loop_
_entity.id
_entity.type
_entity.pdbx_description
1 polymer ?
#
loop_
_entity_poly.entity_id
_entity_poly.type
_entity_poly.pdbx_seq_one_letter_code
_entity_poly.pdbx_strand_id
1 'polypeptide(L)'
;MANLEATFTPALTFVINNREVLFSKADARVSSLFLWHAVEEIEHRSSAHAIFETVVGDTSYRMKKTPSLARHLKGFFALIDAEFAKHVPAHDLTAGMKKPPKGLGKVPLRDKLALPLSLAKCLAHGHDPAREMPPAWFDTWMREHQEGSDMTRFYGTQD
;
A
#
# COMPACT_ATOMS: atom_id res chain seq x y z
N MET A 1 7.86 13.24 -2.36
CA MET A 1 7.28 12.16 -3.18
C MET A 1 7.95 10.83 -2.87
N ALA A 2 9.22 10.63 -3.22
CA ALA A 2 9.95 9.37 -2.99
C ALA A 2 9.85 8.74 -1.57
N ASN A 3 9.92 9.53 -0.49
CA ASN A 3 9.78 9.00 0.88
C ASN A 3 8.35 8.55 1.22
N LEU A 4 7.33 9.16 0.61
CA LEU A 4 5.94 8.76 0.80
C LEU A 4 5.69 7.43 0.07
N GLU A 5 6.09 7.38 -1.20
CA GLU A 5 5.97 6.19 -2.05
C GLU A 5 6.73 4.99 -1.48
N ALA A 6 7.89 5.21 -0.84
CA ALA A 6 8.63 4.15 -0.17
C ALA A 6 7.84 3.46 0.96
N THR A 7 6.88 4.15 1.60
CA THR A 7 6.03 3.54 2.64
C THR A 7 4.81 2.81 2.08
N PHE A 8 4.42 3.10 0.82
CA PHE A 8 3.28 2.44 0.19
C PHE A 8 3.59 1.00 -0.23
N THR A 9 4.79 0.70 -0.70
CA THR A 9 5.13 -0.67 -1.11
C THR A 9 4.98 -1.72 -0.02
N PRO A 10 5.52 -1.59 1.21
CA PRO A 10 5.29 -2.62 2.22
C PRO A 10 3.82 -2.77 2.59
N ALA A 11 3.04 -1.69 2.59
CA ALA A 11 1.61 -1.72 2.86
C ALA A 11 0.82 -2.42 1.74
N LEU A 12 1.11 -2.09 0.48
CA LEU A 12 0.43 -2.65 -0.69
C LEU A 12 0.87 -4.08 -0.99
N THR A 13 2.15 -4.41 -0.77
CA THR A 13 2.65 -5.79 -0.80
C THR A 13 1.96 -6.64 0.26
N PHE A 14 1.73 -6.10 1.46
CA PHE A 14 0.93 -6.79 2.48
C PHE A 14 -0.50 -7.05 1.99
N VAL A 15 -1.13 -6.07 1.34
CA VAL A 15 -2.48 -6.24 0.74
C VAL A 15 -2.48 -7.32 -0.34
N ILE A 16 -1.55 -7.25 -1.30
CA ILE A 16 -1.45 -8.19 -2.42
C ILE A 16 -1.19 -9.62 -1.92
N ASN A 17 -0.27 -9.80 -0.97
CA ASN A 17 0.07 -11.13 -0.44
C ASN A 17 -1.07 -11.73 0.40
N ASN A 18 -1.93 -10.89 0.98
CA ASN A 18 -3.07 -11.34 1.79
C ASN A 18 -4.42 -11.14 1.10
N ARG A 19 -4.43 -10.92 -0.22
CA ARG A 19 -5.62 -10.57 -1.00
C ARG A 19 -6.78 -11.54 -0.80
N GLU A 20 -6.50 -12.85 -0.77
CA GLU A 20 -7.52 -13.90 -0.55
C GLU A 20 -8.26 -13.73 0.77
N VAL A 21 -7.52 -13.41 1.82
CA VAL A 21 -8.09 -13.19 3.15
C VAL A 21 -8.83 -11.86 3.22
N LEU A 22 -8.22 -10.80 2.68
CA LEU A 22 -8.73 -9.43 2.77
C LEU A 22 -9.98 -9.23 1.89
N PHE A 23 -10.05 -9.90 0.75
CA PHE A 23 -11.10 -9.73 -0.25
C PHE A 23 -12.05 -10.92 -0.38
N SER A 24 -11.93 -11.96 0.47
CA SER A 24 -12.77 -13.19 0.43
C SER A 24 -14.29 -12.99 0.32
N LYS A 25 -14.83 -11.82 0.70
CA LYS A 25 -16.26 -11.49 0.60
C LYS A 25 -16.50 -10.11 -0.04
N ALA A 26 -15.48 -9.57 -0.68
CA ALA A 26 -15.56 -8.27 -1.33
C ALA A 26 -16.11 -8.43 -2.75
N ASP A 27 -16.71 -7.36 -3.27
CA ASP A 27 -17.15 -7.30 -4.65
C ASP A 27 -15.93 -7.40 -5.60
N ALA A 28 -16.05 -8.24 -6.63
CA ALA A 28 -14.96 -8.53 -7.57
C ALA A 28 -14.43 -7.27 -8.27
N ARG A 29 -15.30 -6.29 -8.59
CA ARG A 29 -14.89 -5.05 -9.25
C ARG A 29 -14.14 -4.13 -8.30
N VAL A 30 -14.64 -4.01 -7.07
CA VAL A 30 -13.98 -3.19 -6.03
C VAL A 30 -12.63 -3.78 -5.67
N SER A 31 -12.53 -5.10 -5.51
CA SER A 31 -11.27 -5.78 -5.25
C SER A 31 -10.29 -5.65 -6.41
N SER A 32 -10.77 -5.81 -7.65
CA SER A 32 -9.94 -5.64 -8.84
C SER A 32 -9.42 -4.20 -8.98
N LEU A 33 -10.25 -3.19 -8.70
CA LEU A 33 -9.86 -1.78 -8.68
C LEU A 33 -8.78 -1.52 -7.62
N PHE A 34 -8.97 -2.02 -6.40
CA PHE A 34 -7.98 -1.85 -5.33
C PHE A 34 -6.64 -2.52 -5.65
N LEU A 35 -6.68 -3.73 -6.23
CA LEU A 35 -5.48 -4.46 -6.61
C LEU A 35 -4.78 -3.83 -7.82
N TRP A 36 -5.54 -3.27 -8.77
CA TRP A 36 -4.98 -2.46 -9.84
C TRP A 36 -4.24 -1.24 -9.29
N HIS A 37 -4.86 -0.45 -8.42
CA HIS A 37 -4.19 0.70 -7.78
C HIS A 37 -2.96 0.27 -6.98
N ALA A 38 -2.98 -0.90 -6.33
CA ALA A 38 -1.82 -1.40 -5.61
C ALA A 38 -0.63 -1.68 -6.54
N VAL A 39 -0.89 -2.22 -7.73
CA VAL A 39 0.13 -2.46 -8.76
C VAL A 39 0.62 -1.14 -9.35
N GLU A 40 -0.31 -0.25 -9.71
CA GLU A 40 -0.01 1.10 -10.25
C GLU A 40 0.90 1.90 -9.30
N GLU A 41 0.61 1.88 -7.99
CA GLU A 41 1.40 2.62 -7.01
C GLU A 41 2.81 2.03 -6.80
N ILE A 42 3.00 0.72 -7.01
CA ILE A 42 4.33 0.08 -7.03
C ILE A 42 5.14 0.56 -8.26
N GLU A 43 4.48 0.74 -9.41
CA GLU A 43 5.10 1.30 -10.62
C GLU A 43 5.44 2.79 -10.45
N HIS A 44 4.51 3.59 -9.90
CA HIS A 44 4.72 5.00 -9.59
C HIS A 44 5.91 5.21 -8.65
N ARG A 45 6.06 4.41 -7.61
CA ARG A 45 7.24 4.45 -6.75
C ARG A 45 8.53 4.25 -7.54
N SER A 46 8.57 3.23 -8.39
CA SER A 46 9.78 2.84 -9.11
C SER A 46 10.25 3.97 -10.02
N SER A 47 9.32 4.64 -10.69
CA SER A 47 9.62 5.81 -11.53
C SER A 47 10.02 7.04 -10.73
N ALA A 48 9.31 7.37 -9.64
CA ALA A 48 9.66 8.52 -8.81
C ALA A 48 11.01 8.35 -8.09
N HIS A 49 11.38 7.13 -7.73
CA HIS A 49 12.74 6.84 -7.24
C HIS A 49 13.79 7.05 -8.33
N ALA A 50 13.57 6.52 -9.54
CA ALA A 50 14.49 6.70 -10.66
C ALA A 50 14.71 8.18 -11.01
N ILE A 51 13.64 8.99 -10.99
CA ILE A 51 13.72 10.44 -11.19
C ILE A 51 14.50 11.10 -10.04
N PHE A 52 14.24 10.72 -8.78
CA PHE A 52 14.95 11.28 -7.63
C PHE A 52 16.46 11.01 -7.68
N GLU A 53 16.86 9.78 -8.01
CA GLU A 53 18.27 9.40 -8.17
C GLU A 53 18.94 10.21 -9.30
N THR A 54 18.22 10.42 -10.40
CA THR A 54 18.74 11.16 -11.56
C THR A 54 18.87 12.67 -11.29
N VAL A 55 17.91 13.27 -10.59
CA VAL A 55 17.84 14.74 -10.40
C VAL A 55 18.54 15.21 -9.13
N VAL A 56 18.46 14.43 -8.04
CA VAL A 56 18.96 14.82 -6.72
C VAL A 56 20.10 13.90 -6.27
N GLY A 57 19.89 12.58 -6.30
CA GLY A 57 20.91 11.58 -5.95
C GLY A 57 21.44 11.62 -4.51
N ASP A 58 20.83 12.41 -3.61
CA ASP A 58 21.28 12.58 -2.23
C ASP A 58 20.30 11.96 -1.22
N THR A 59 20.62 10.74 -0.77
CA THR A 59 19.90 10.03 0.28
C THR A 59 19.88 10.79 1.60
N SER A 60 20.93 11.58 1.92
CA SER A 60 20.97 12.37 3.15
C SER A 60 19.97 13.52 3.12
N TYR A 61 19.84 14.18 1.95
CA TYR A 61 18.80 15.18 1.73
C TYR A 61 17.40 14.58 1.92
N ARG A 62 17.17 13.39 1.36
CA ARG A 62 15.93 12.64 1.52
C ARG A 62 15.61 12.36 3.00
N MET A 63 16.57 11.88 3.77
CA MET A 63 16.38 11.55 5.19
C MET A 63 16.09 12.78 6.06
N LYS A 64 16.73 13.92 5.78
CA LYS A 64 16.45 15.18 6.49
C LYS A 64 14.98 15.63 6.34
N LYS A 65 14.31 15.25 5.26
CA LYS A 65 12.92 15.64 4.97
C LYS A 65 11.88 14.64 5.50
N THR A 66 12.29 13.43 5.90
CA THR A 66 11.39 12.38 6.42
C THR A 66 10.52 12.84 7.60
N PRO A 67 11.04 13.53 8.65
CA PRO A 67 10.20 13.96 9.77
C PRO A 67 9.15 15.01 9.38
N SER A 68 9.47 15.88 8.42
CA SER A 68 8.53 16.88 7.91
C SER A 68 7.37 16.22 7.18
N LEU A 69 7.67 15.23 6.34
CA LEU A 69 6.66 14.44 5.63
C LEU A 69 5.77 13.68 6.63
N ALA A 70 6.38 13.00 7.61
CA ALA A 70 5.64 12.25 8.63
C ALA A 70 4.65 13.14 9.41
N ARG A 71 5.08 14.36 9.78
CA ARG A 71 4.21 15.34 10.44
C ARG A 71 3.04 15.77 9.56
N HIS A 72 3.30 16.02 8.27
CA HIS A 72 2.26 16.40 7.32
C HIS A 72 1.23 15.29 7.13
N LEU A 73 1.67 14.04 6.91
CA LEU A 73 0.79 12.89 6.78
C LEU A 73 -0.05 12.67 8.02
N LYS A 74 0.54 12.78 9.22
CA LYS A 74 -0.21 12.67 10.48
C LYS A 74 -1.32 13.72 10.56
N GLY A 75 -1.02 14.97 10.18
CA GLY A 75 -2.02 16.04 10.13
C GLY A 75 -3.14 15.76 9.14
N PHE A 76 -2.79 15.29 7.94
CA PHE A 76 -3.73 14.93 6.90
C PHE A 76 -4.66 13.77 7.31
N PHE A 77 -4.11 12.67 7.84
CA PHE A 77 -4.92 11.55 8.34
C PHE A 77 -5.85 11.98 9.49
N ALA A 78 -5.38 12.83 10.40
CA ALA A 78 -6.23 13.36 11.47
C ALA A 78 -7.41 14.19 10.93
N LEU A 79 -7.22 14.92 9.83
CA LEU A 79 -8.31 15.64 9.15
C LEU A 79 -9.30 14.68 8.50
N ILE A 80 -8.81 13.65 7.79
CA ILE A 80 -9.67 12.61 7.21
C ILE A 80 -10.48 11.94 8.31
N ASP A 81 -9.85 11.48 9.38
CA ASP A 81 -10.52 10.81 10.50
C ASP A 81 -11.60 11.70 11.12
N ALA A 82 -11.31 13.00 11.29
CA ALA A 82 -12.27 13.96 11.81
C ALA A 82 -13.46 14.18 10.87
N GLU A 83 -13.24 14.27 9.56
CA GLU A 83 -14.31 14.46 8.57
C GLU A 83 -15.15 13.19 8.37
N PHE A 84 -14.52 12.01 8.34
CA PHE A 84 -15.24 10.74 8.32
C PHE A 84 -16.10 10.57 9.57
N ALA A 85 -15.58 10.93 10.75
CA ALA A 85 -16.34 10.85 11.99
C ALA A 85 -17.60 11.74 12.01
N LYS A 86 -17.61 12.84 11.23
CA LYS A 86 -18.78 13.72 11.09
C LYS A 86 -19.84 13.14 10.15
N HIS A 87 -19.43 12.47 9.08
CA HIS A 87 -20.32 12.09 7.98
C HIS A 87 -20.74 10.61 8.01
N VAL A 88 -19.96 9.74 8.67
CA VAL A 88 -20.28 8.31 8.79
C VAL A 88 -20.92 8.07 10.15
N PRO A 89 -22.11 7.42 10.21
CA PRO A 89 -22.74 7.09 11.47
C PRO A 89 -21.80 6.32 12.40
N ALA A 90 -21.83 6.63 13.70
CA ALA A 90 -20.91 6.02 14.67
C ALA A 90 -21.01 4.49 14.79
N HIS A 91 -22.08 3.87 14.29
CA HIS A 91 -22.24 2.41 14.22
C HIS A 91 -21.60 1.79 12.96
N ASP A 92 -21.42 2.59 11.90
CA ASP A 92 -20.74 2.20 10.65
C ASP A 92 -19.26 2.56 10.66
N LEU A 93 -18.87 3.57 11.45
CA LEU A 93 -17.50 3.71 11.92
C LEU A 93 -17.22 2.46 12.76
N THR A 94 -16.51 1.48 12.20
CA THR A 94 -15.84 0.49 13.04
C THR A 94 -15.13 1.27 14.13
N ALA A 95 -15.55 1.10 15.38
CA ALA A 95 -15.31 2.02 16.50
C ALA A 95 -13.84 2.46 16.63
N GLY A 96 -13.43 3.51 15.90
CA GLY A 96 -12.02 3.73 15.57
C GLY A 96 -11.35 2.47 14.97
N MET A 97 -10.09 2.56 14.57
CA MET A 97 -9.28 1.37 14.29
C MET A 97 -9.06 0.45 15.52
N LYS A 98 -9.99 0.38 16.50
CA LYS A 98 -9.87 -0.46 17.71
C LYS A 98 -10.10 -1.93 17.45
N LYS A 99 -10.83 -2.29 16.39
CA LYS A 99 -10.98 -3.69 15.95
C LYS A 99 -10.42 -3.82 14.54
N PRO A 100 -9.39 -4.66 14.33
CA PRO A 100 -8.90 -4.90 12.99
C PRO A 100 -10.05 -5.48 12.14
N PRO A 101 -10.18 -5.08 10.85
CA PRO A 101 -11.15 -5.68 9.93
C PRO A 101 -11.18 -7.20 10.08
N LYS A 102 -12.36 -7.82 10.05
CA LYS A 102 -12.54 -9.26 10.37
C LYS A 102 -11.59 -10.20 9.59
N GLY A 103 -11.09 -9.78 8.41
CA GLY A 103 -10.08 -10.49 7.63
C GLY A 103 -8.66 -10.47 8.23
N LEU A 104 -8.24 -9.40 8.90
CA LEU A 104 -6.90 -9.30 9.50
C LEU A 104 -6.65 -10.36 10.58
N GLY A 105 -7.69 -10.87 11.26
CA GLY A 105 -7.55 -11.98 12.19
C GLY A 105 -6.94 -13.23 11.53
N LYS A 106 -7.30 -13.49 10.27
CA LYS A 106 -6.90 -14.67 9.49
C LYS A 106 -5.57 -14.50 8.74
N VAL A 107 -5.02 -13.29 8.70
CA VAL A 107 -3.70 -13.03 8.11
C VAL A 107 -2.61 -13.74 8.94
N PRO A 108 -1.63 -14.41 8.31
CA PRO A 108 -0.54 -15.07 9.01
C PRO A 108 0.23 -14.12 9.93
N LEU A 109 0.64 -14.61 11.11
CA LEU A 109 1.35 -13.79 12.11
C LEU A 109 2.68 -13.24 11.56
N ARG A 110 3.37 -14.01 10.73
CA ARG A 110 4.61 -13.57 10.07
C ARG A 110 4.43 -12.28 9.28
N ASP A 111 3.29 -12.13 8.58
CA ASP A 111 3.04 -11.00 7.70
C ASP A 111 2.61 -9.77 8.51
N LYS A 112 1.87 -9.98 9.60
CA LYS A 112 1.57 -8.93 10.59
C LYS A 112 2.83 -8.37 11.25
N LEU A 113 3.81 -9.22 11.54
CA LEU A 113 5.08 -8.81 12.14
C LEU A 113 6.05 -8.23 11.10
N ALA A 114 6.01 -8.71 9.87
CA ALA A 114 6.85 -8.22 8.78
C ALA A 114 6.48 -6.80 8.34
N LEU A 115 5.20 -6.42 8.38
CA LEU A 115 4.73 -5.10 7.97
C LEU A 115 5.36 -3.94 8.76
N PRO A 116 5.29 -3.87 10.11
CA PRO A 116 5.90 -2.79 10.87
C PRO A 116 7.43 -2.77 10.72
N LEU A 117 8.06 -3.95 10.61
CA LEU A 117 9.49 -4.04 10.33
C LEU A 117 9.85 -3.47 8.96
N SER A 118 9.04 -3.76 7.94
CA SER A 118 9.26 -3.28 6.57
C SER A 118 9.05 -1.76 6.49
N LEU A 119 8.02 -1.23 7.14
CA LEU A 119 7.80 0.21 7.27
C LEU A 119 8.97 0.90 7.99
N ALA A 120 9.49 0.30 9.08
CA ALA A 120 10.66 0.84 9.77
C ALA A 120 11.93 0.82 8.89
N LYS A 121 12.13 -0.23 8.09
CA LYS A 121 13.21 -0.31 7.11
C LYS A 121 13.08 0.77 6.04
N CYS A 122 11.89 1.07 5.54
CA CYS A 122 11.68 2.12 4.54
C CYS A 122 12.12 3.52 5.02
N LEU A 123 12.13 3.73 6.34
CA LEU A 123 12.58 4.97 6.98
C LEU A 123 14.06 4.90 7.43
N ALA A 124 14.78 3.81 7.15
CA ALA A 124 16.19 3.68 7.51
C ALA A 124 17.11 4.37 6.50
N HIS A 125 18.20 4.96 7.00
CA HIS A 125 19.13 5.79 6.23
C HIS A 125 19.75 5.12 4.99
N GLY A 126 19.90 3.79 5.01
CA GLY A 126 20.48 3.01 3.90
C GLY A 126 19.46 2.21 3.09
N HIS A 127 18.16 2.44 3.27
CA HIS A 127 17.15 1.73 2.50
C HIS A 127 17.12 2.25 1.06
N ASP A 128 17.24 1.32 0.12
CA ASP A 128 17.11 1.56 -1.31
C ASP A 128 15.74 1.02 -1.77
N PRO A 129 14.76 1.91 -1.98
CA PRO A 129 13.43 1.56 -2.43
C PRO A 129 13.41 0.77 -3.74
N ALA A 130 14.39 0.98 -4.63
CA ALA A 130 14.42 0.32 -5.94
C ALA A 130 14.81 -1.17 -5.87
N ARG A 131 15.34 -1.64 -4.73
CA ARG A 131 15.73 -3.05 -4.54
C ARG A 131 14.61 -3.92 -3.96
N GLU A 132 13.50 -3.32 -3.56
CA GLU A 132 12.35 -4.10 -3.13
C GLU A 132 11.69 -4.74 -4.34
N MET A 133 11.75 -6.07 -4.39
CA MET A 133 11.07 -6.81 -5.43
C MET A 133 9.55 -6.69 -5.25
N PRO A 134 8.80 -6.49 -6.34
CA PRO A 134 7.35 -6.56 -6.28
C PRO A 134 6.92 -7.97 -5.83
N PRO A 135 5.72 -8.10 -5.23
CA PRO A 135 5.17 -9.40 -4.89
C PRO A 135 4.99 -10.25 -6.16
N ALA A 136 5.17 -11.57 -6.07
CA ALA A 136 5.08 -12.48 -7.22
C ALA A 136 3.75 -12.38 -8.02
N TRP A 137 2.68 -11.93 -7.37
CA TRP A 137 1.39 -11.71 -8.04
C TRP A 137 1.39 -10.50 -8.98
N PHE A 138 2.29 -9.53 -8.77
CA PHE A 138 2.50 -8.39 -9.67
C PHE A 138 2.79 -8.85 -11.09
N ASP A 139 3.71 -9.81 -11.27
CA ASP A 139 4.07 -10.32 -12.60
C ASP A 139 2.89 -11.02 -13.28
N THR A 140 2.06 -11.70 -12.49
CA THR A 140 0.82 -12.30 -12.99
C THR A 140 -0.14 -11.23 -13.50
N TRP A 141 -0.34 -10.17 -12.71
CA TRP A 141 -1.20 -9.06 -13.11
C TRP A 141 -0.68 -8.35 -14.37
N MET A 142 0.63 -8.09 -14.45
CA MET A 142 1.26 -7.42 -15.59
C MET A 142 1.10 -8.20 -16.89
N ARG A 143 1.29 -9.52 -16.85
CA ARG A 143 1.10 -10.40 -18.01
C ARG A 143 -0.33 -10.31 -18.53
N GLU A 144 -1.31 -10.45 -17.65
CA GLU A 144 -2.73 -10.48 -17.99
C GLU A 144 -3.21 -9.13 -18.55
N HIS A 145 -2.72 -8.04 -17.98
CA HIS A 145 -2.95 -6.69 -18.53
C HIS A 145 -2.38 -6.54 -19.95
N GLN A 146 -1.17 -7.06 -20.21
CA GLN A 146 -0.54 -7.02 -21.53
C GLN A 146 -1.26 -7.89 -22.56
N GLU A 147 -1.83 -9.03 -22.13
CA GLU A 147 -2.62 -9.93 -22.97
C GLU A 147 -4.03 -9.41 -23.27
N GLY A 148 -4.46 -8.33 -22.58
CA GLY A 148 -5.75 -7.68 -22.80
C GLY A 148 -6.92 -8.31 -22.01
N SER A 149 -6.64 -9.01 -20.92
CA SER A 149 -7.65 -9.57 -20.00
C SER A 149 -8.54 -8.47 -19.40
N ASP A 150 -9.78 -8.80 -19.02
CA ASP A 150 -10.69 -7.84 -18.35
C ASP A 150 -10.24 -7.58 -16.90
N MET A 151 -9.38 -6.57 -16.75
CA MET A 151 -8.84 -6.17 -15.46
C MET A 151 -9.90 -5.61 -14.49
N THR A 152 -11.11 -5.29 -14.96
CA THR A 152 -12.19 -4.77 -14.11
C THR A 152 -12.84 -5.86 -13.25
N ARG A 153 -12.59 -7.14 -13.57
CA ARG A 153 -13.07 -8.32 -12.83
C ARG A 153 -12.00 -9.38 -12.65
N PHE A 154 -10.73 -9.04 -12.87
CA PHE A 154 -9.61 -9.99 -12.85
C PHE A 154 -9.45 -10.72 -11.51
N TYR A 155 -9.81 -10.08 -10.41
CA TYR A 155 -9.82 -10.71 -9.10
C TYR A 155 -11.25 -11.04 -8.65
N GLY A 156 -11.47 -12.27 -8.18
CA GLY A 156 -12.79 -12.74 -7.71
C GLY A 156 -13.66 -13.40 -8.79
N THR A 157 -13.09 -13.72 -9.96
CA THR A 157 -13.74 -14.44 -11.06
C THR A 157 -13.60 -15.97 -11.00
N GLN A 158 -13.04 -16.52 -9.92
CA GLN A 158 -13.04 -17.97 -9.68
C GLN A 158 -14.27 -18.35 -8.86
N ASP A 159 -15.26 -18.94 -9.53
CA ASP A 159 -16.27 -19.82 -8.93
C ASP A 159 -15.62 -21.10 -8.39
#